data_AF-A0AA35XI23-F1
#
_entry.id   AF-A0AA35XI23-F1
#
_cell.length_a   1.000
_cell.length_b   1.000
_cell.length_c   1.000
_cell.angle_alpha   90.00
_cell.angle_beta   90.00
_cell.angle_gamma   90.00
#
_symmetry.space_group_name_H-M   'P 1'
#
loop_
_entity.id
_entity.type
_entity.pdbx_description
1 polymer ?
#
loop_
_entity_poly.entity_id
_entity_poly.type
_entity_poly.pdbx_seq_one_letter_code
_entity_poly.pdbx_strand_id
1 'polypeptide(L)'
;MGRSTLEKPFTESKGRVSYYHRCVALFLHCHILLNRDLDTIYKDPPHGICVIPDKDNITTVHAMITGPFETPYEGGLFHFFVRFPPNYPFSPPRVKFLTTGGGTVRFNPNLYQNGKVCLSILGTWSGPGWTATQSLLSVLVSIQSLLNDKPYHNEPGYNQVSRPSCCEAIPICSRPTTLEMWRSIMTS
;
A
#
# COMPACT_ATOMS: atom_id res chain seq x y z
N MET A 1 8.56 -56.87 36.89
CA MET A 1 7.79 -55.61 36.93
C MET A 1 8.77 -54.51 37.33
N GLY A 2 9.04 -53.43 36.61
CA GLY A 2 8.53 -52.90 35.35
C GLY A 2 9.17 -51.50 35.18
N ARG A 3 9.91 -51.34 34.08
CA ARG A 3 10.31 -50.09 33.37
C ARG A 3 10.94 -48.94 34.16
N SER A 4 12.25 -48.79 34.00
CA SER A 4 12.94 -47.50 33.98
C SER A 4 12.44 -46.67 32.78
N THR A 5 11.89 -45.50 33.06
CA THR A 5 11.65 -44.46 32.06
C THR A 5 12.98 -43.83 31.67
N LEU A 6 13.54 -44.27 30.55
CA LEU A 6 14.57 -43.52 29.83
C LEU A 6 13.94 -42.22 29.33
N GLU A 7 14.20 -41.11 30.02
CA GLU A 7 14.06 -39.78 29.43
C GLU A 7 15.01 -39.72 28.23
N LYS A 8 14.44 -39.78 27.02
CA LYS A 8 15.22 -39.53 25.80
C LYS A 8 15.58 -38.04 25.78
N PRO A 9 16.84 -37.67 25.51
CA PRO A 9 17.20 -36.28 25.28
C PRO A 9 16.34 -35.73 24.14
N PHE A 10 15.77 -34.55 24.34
CA PHE A 10 15.06 -33.80 23.32
C PHE A 10 16.02 -33.53 22.15
N THR A 11 15.95 -34.33 21.09
CA THR A 11 16.75 -34.12 19.89
C THR A 11 16.17 -32.94 19.13
N GLU A 12 16.81 -31.79 19.27
CA GLU A 12 16.53 -30.59 18.50
C GLU A 12 16.70 -30.90 17.01
N SER A 13 15.58 -31.02 16.29
CA SER A 13 15.60 -31.51 14.93
C SER A 13 16.26 -30.47 14.01
N LYS A 14 17.28 -30.90 13.24
CA LYS A 14 18.02 -30.08 12.26
C LYS A 14 17.14 -29.19 11.35
N GLY A 15 15.89 -29.58 11.12
CA GLY A 15 14.91 -28.80 10.37
C GLY A 15 14.49 -27.48 11.03
N ARG A 16 14.44 -27.42 12.36
CA ARG A 16 14.00 -26.22 13.11
C ARG A 16 15.05 -25.10 13.07
N VAL A 17 16.33 -25.45 13.20
CA VAL A 17 17.47 -24.53 13.05
C VAL A 17 17.57 -24.03 11.60
N SER A 18 17.39 -24.92 10.61
CA SER A 18 17.41 -24.53 9.19
C SER A 18 16.26 -23.59 8.79
N TYR A 19 15.08 -23.77 9.38
CA TYR A 19 13.95 -22.86 9.19
C TYR A 19 14.24 -21.49 9.80
N TYR A 20 14.75 -21.45 11.03
CA TYR A 20 15.09 -20.21 11.72
C TYR A 20 16.13 -19.38 10.95
N HIS A 21 17.22 -20.01 10.48
CA HIS A 21 18.22 -19.33 9.65
C HIS A 21 17.63 -18.74 8.37
N ARG A 22 16.72 -19.45 7.71
CA ARG A 22 16.02 -18.93 6.52
C ARG A 22 15.10 -17.77 6.85
N CYS A 23 14.35 -17.85 7.94
CA CYS A 23 13.49 -16.76 8.40
C CYS A 23 14.29 -15.49 8.72
N VAL A 24 15.41 -15.63 9.43
CA VAL A 24 16.30 -14.49 9.76
C VAL A 24 16.92 -13.90 8.50
N ALA A 25 17.37 -14.73 7.56
CA ALA A 25 17.94 -14.25 6.30
C ALA A 25 16.92 -13.49 5.44
N LEU A 26 15.68 -13.99 5.33
CA LEU A 26 14.60 -13.31 4.61
C LEU A 26 14.26 -11.96 5.27
N PHE A 27 14.19 -11.92 6.60
CA PHE A 27 13.92 -10.69 7.34
C PHE A 27 15.02 -9.64 7.15
N LEU A 28 16.30 -10.06 7.24
CA LEU A 28 17.44 -9.16 7.00
C LEU A 28 17.45 -8.64 5.55
N HIS A 29 17.17 -9.50 4.59
CA HIS A 29 17.11 -9.12 3.17
C HIS A 29 15.99 -8.10 2.90
N CYS A 30 14.79 -8.36 3.43
CA CYS A 30 13.67 -7.41 3.37
C CYS A 30 14.07 -6.05 3.95
N HIS A 31 14.76 -6.03 5.10
CA HIS A 31 15.18 -4.79 5.74
C HIS A 31 16.20 -4.00 4.89
N ILE A 32 17.23 -4.68 4.36
CA ILE A 32 18.24 -4.05 3.50
C ILE A 32 17.58 -3.43 2.25
N LEU A 33 16.68 -4.16 1.60
CA LEU A 33 16.01 -3.68 0.42
C LEU A 33 15.05 -2.52 0.70
N LEU A 34 14.31 -2.59 1.80
CA LEU A 34 13.42 -1.51 2.20
C LEU A 34 14.21 -0.23 2.51
N ASN A 35 15.33 -0.33 3.23
CA ASN A 35 16.19 0.83 3.49
C ASN A 35 16.73 1.41 2.18
N ARG A 36 17.14 0.57 1.22
CA ARG A 36 17.57 1.02 -0.10
C ARG A 36 16.47 1.75 -0.87
N ASP A 37 15.24 1.23 -0.80
CA ASP A 37 14.08 1.87 -1.45
C ASP A 37 13.76 3.23 -0.80
N LEU A 38 13.83 3.31 0.54
CA LEU A 38 13.67 4.57 1.29
C LEU A 38 14.78 5.58 0.94
N ASP A 39 16.03 5.13 0.90
CA ASP A 39 17.17 5.98 0.50
C ASP A 39 16.99 6.53 -0.91
N THR A 40 16.44 5.74 -1.83
CA THR A 40 16.17 6.17 -3.20
C THR A 40 15.13 7.30 -3.19
N ILE A 41 14.07 7.15 -2.41
CA ILE A 41 13.01 8.17 -2.26
C ILE A 41 13.56 9.43 -1.57
N TYR A 42 14.41 9.32 -0.55
CA TYR A 42 14.97 10.49 0.12
C TYR A 42 16.02 11.24 -0.70
N LYS A 43 16.77 10.53 -1.55
CA LYS A 43 17.75 11.14 -2.45
C LYS A 43 17.09 11.91 -3.58
N ASP A 44 16.00 11.37 -4.14
CA ASP A 44 15.25 11.98 -5.23
C ASP A 44 13.75 11.88 -4.94
N PRO A 45 13.20 12.79 -4.11
CA PRO A 45 11.82 12.72 -3.68
C PRO A 45 10.87 13.05 -4.83
N PRO A 46 10.00 12.11 -5.25
CA PRO A 46 8.97 12.40 -6.24
C PRO A 46 8.01 13.50 -5.78
N HIS A 47 7.56 14.33 -6.71
CA HIS A 47 6.67 15.44 -6.43
C HIS A 47 5.38 14.99 -5.74
N GLY A 48 5.07 15.63 -4.60
CA GLY A 48 3.83 15.39 -3.87
C GLY A 48 3.75 14.02 -3.20
N ILE A 49 4.86 13.33 -2.96
CA ILE A 49 4.89 12.09 -2.20
C ILE A 49 5.90 12.22 -1.06
N CYS A 50 5.46 11.89 0.15
CA CYS A 50 6.29 11.85 1.34
C CYS A 50 6.16 10.47 2.00
N VAL A 51 7.27 9.94 2.51
CA VAL A 51 7.31 8.65 3.20
C VAL A 51 7.96 8.79 4.57
N ILE A 52 7.40 8.11 5.56
CA ILE A 52 7.89 8.08 6.94
C ILE A 52 7.82 6.62 7.40
N PRO A 53 8.96 5.94 7.63
CA PRO A 53 8.97 4.61 8.22
C PRO A 53 8.45 4.66 9.65
N ASP A 54 7.75 3.61 10.06
CA ASP A 54 7.32 3.47 11.45
C ASP A 54 8.53 3.25 12.37
N LYS A 55 8.49 3.87 13.56
CA LYS A 55 9.61 3.86 14.51
C LYS A 55 9.78 2.50 15.19
N ASP A 56 8.67 1.81 15.44
CA ASP A 56 8.64 0.56 16.21
C ASP A 56 8.69 -0.65 15.28
N ASN A 57 8.20 -0.50 14.05
CA ASN A 57 8.19 -1.55 13.05
C ASN A 57 8.76 -1.10 11.71
N ILE A 58 10.04 -1.42 11.51
CA ILE A 58 10.79 -1.19 10.28
C ILE A 58 10.15 -1.79 9.01
N THR A 59 9.25 -2.77 9.12
CA THR A 59 8.54 -3.37 7.97
C THR A 59 7.26 -2.62 7.59
N THR A 60 7.01 -1.49 8.22
CA THR A 60 5.84 -0.64 7.97
C THR A 60 6.25 0.79 7.67
N VAL A 61 5.55 1.40 6.72
CA VAL A 61 5.80 2.75 6.24
C VAL A 61 4.48 3.49 6.09
N HIS A 62 4.44 4.72 6.55
CA HIS A 62 3.37 5.67 6.24
C HIS A 62 3.78 6.49 5.02
N ALA A 63 2.89 6.58 4.04
CA ALA A 63 3.08 7.43 2.87
C ALA A 63 1.95 8.47 2.80
N MET A 64 2.30 9.71 2.47
CA MET A 64 1.36 10.77 2.16
C MET A 64 1.53 11.17 0.70
N ILE A 65 0.43 11.20 -0.03
CA ILE A 65 0.40 11.63 -1.43
C ILE A 65 -0.49 12.87 -1.52
N THR A 66 0.06 13.95 -2.03
CA THR A 66 -0.69 15.16 -2.35
C THR A 66 -1.44 14.95 -3.65
N GLY A 67 -2.72 15.33 -3.66
CA GLY A 67 -3.53 15.29 -4.87
C GLY A 67 -2.94 16.18 -5.98
N PRO A 68 -2.75 15.65 -7.19
CA PRO A 68 -2.16 16.41 -8.29
C PRO A 68 -2.98 17.64 -8.67
N PHE A 69 -2.29 18.66 -9.21
CA PHE A 69 -2.91 19.86 -9.77
C PHE A 69 -3.82 19.50 -10.96
N GLU A 70 -4.87 20.30 -11.19
CA GLU A 70 -5.87 20.09 -12.26
C GLU A 70 -6.66 18.78 -12.16
N THR A 71 -6.76 18.23 -10.95
CA THR A 71 -7.57 17.04 -10.68
C THR A 71 -8.62 17.31 -9.60
N PRO A 72 -9.68 16.50 -9.48
CA PRO A 72 -10.63 16.61 -8.36
C PRO A 72 -9.98 16.44 -6.98
N TYR A 73 -8.75 15.95 -6.94
CA TYR A 73 -7.97 15.66 -5.73
C TYR A 73 -7.07 16.83 -5.31
N GLU A 74 -6.95 17.88 -6.13
CA GLU A 74 -6.04 19.00 -5.93
C GLU A 74 -6.13 19.59 -4.51
N GLY A 75 -4.97 19.79 -3.88
CA GLY A 75 -4.86 20.32 -2.51
C GLY A 75 -5.17 19.29 -1.41
N GLY A 76 -5.57 18.08 -1.78
CA GLY A 76 -5.81 17.00 -0.84
C GLY A 76 -4.54 16.29 -0.38
N LEU A 77 -4.56 15.76 0.85
CA LEU A 77 -3.53 14.86 1.41
C LEU A 77 -4.10 13.47 1.65
N PHE A 78 -3.57 12.47 0.94
CA PHE A 78 -4.02 11.09 0.98
C PHE A 78 -3.01 10.23 1.73
N HIS A 79 -3.43 9.67 2.87
CA HIS A 79 -2.60 8.87 3.75
C HIS A 79 -2.74 7.38 3.43
N PHE A 80 -1.60 6.72 3.30
CA PHE A 80 -1.48 5.30 3.02
C PHE A 80 -0.59 4.64 4.06
N PHE A 81 -1.01 3.45 4.50
CA PHE A 81 -0.21 2.56 5.32
C PHE A 81 0.28 1.39 4.48
N VAL A 82 1.59 1.18 4.47
CA VAL A 82 2.25 0.14 3.69
C VAL A 82 2.92 -0.84 4.64
N ARG A 83 2.65 -2.15 4.47
CA ARG A 83 3.28 -3.22 5.24
C ARG A 83 3.98 -4.19 4.30
N PHE A 84 5.29 -4.35 4.48
CA PHE A 84 6.12 -5.24 3.70
C PHE A 84 6.05 -6.67 4.25
N PRO A 85 5.93 -7.69 3.38
CA PRO A 85 5.99 -9.07 3.82
C PRO A 85 7.45 -9.48 4.13
N PRO A 86 7.68 -10.51 4.98
CA PRO A 86 9.03 -10.96 5.31
C PRO A 86 9.88 -11.42 4.12
N ASN A 87 9.24 -11.78 3.00
CA ASN A 87 9.90 -12.21 1.76
C ASN A 87 9.95 -11.11 0.69
N TYR A 88 9.82 -9.82 1.06
CA TYR A 88 10.05 -8.72 0.13
C TYR A 88 11.46 -8.83 -0.48
N PRO A 89 11.61 -8.72 -1.82
CA PRO A 89 10.67 -8.20 -2.81
C PRO A 89 9.96 -9.30 -3.61
N PHE A 90 10.01 -10.57 -3.20
CA PHE A 90 9.38 -11.68 -3.92
C PHE A 90 7.86 -11.68 -3.81
N SER A 91 7.29 -10.96 -2.84
CA SER A 91 5.86 -10.72 -2.72
C SER A 91 5.59 -9.22 -2.52
N PRO A 92 4.44 -8.73 -3.03
CA PRO A 92 4.11 -7.31 -2.96
C PRO A 92 3.86 -6.87 -1.52
N PRO A 93 4.08 -5.57 -1.22
CA PRO A 93 3.61 -4.99 0.02
C PRO A 93 2.08 -4.97 0.09
N ARG A 94 1.53 -4.97 1.30
CA ARG A 94 0.10 -4.70 1.53
C ARG A 94 -0.08 -3.21 1.76
N VAL A 95 -1.00 -2.60 1.00
CA VAL A 95 -1.31 -1.17 1.11
C VAL A 95 -2.74 -0.98 1.60
N LYS A 96 -2.92 -0.08 2.57
CA LYS A 96 -4.23 0.36 3.06
C LYS A 96 -4.34 1.88 2.92
N PHE A 97 -5.42 2.33 2.31
CA PHE A 97 -5.79 3.74 2.24
C PHE A 97 -6.51 4.15 3.53
N LEU A 98 -6.05 5.22 4.17
CA LEU A 98 -6.52 5.65 5.50
C LEU A 98 -7.41 6.89 5.45
N THR A 99 -7.22 7.79 4.48
CA THR A 99 -8.05 8.99 4.31
C THR A 99 -9.42 8.64 3.72
N THR A 100 -10.25 7.87 4.42
CA THR A 100 -11.56 7.40 3.92
C THR A 100 -12.76 8.13 4.54
N GLY A 101 -12.52 9.21 5.31
CA GLY A 101 -13.57 9.91 6.04
C GLY A 101 -14.25 9.00 7.08
N GLY A 102 -13.47 8.19 7.80
CA GLY A 102 -14.01 7.21 8.74
C GLY A 102 -14.77 6.05 8.08
N GLY A 103 -14.45 5.73 6.82
CA GLY A 103 -15.08 4.63 6.09
C GLY A 103 -16.33 5.01 5.28
N THR A 104 -16.60 6.29 5.12
CA THR A 104 -17.82 6.81 4.48
C THR A 104 -17.60 7.25 3.04
N VAL A 105 -16.36 7.57 2.65
CA VAL A 105 -16.04 8.15 1.35
C VAL A 105 -15.26 7.16 0.49
N ARG A 106 -15.79 6.88 -0.72
CA ARG A 106 -15.06 6.21 -1.79
C ARG A 106 -14.42 7.28 -2.69
N PHE A 107 -13.12 7.51 -2.54
CA PHE A 107 -12.41 8.59 -3.23
C PHE A 107 -12.11 8.30 -4.71
N ASN A 108 -12.02 7.03 -5.10
CA ASN A 108 -11.73 6.63 -6.48
C ASN A 108 -12.30 5.23 -6.73
N PRO A 109 -12.61 4.85 -7.99
CA PRO A 109 -12.96 3.47 -8.30
C PRO A 109 -11.98 2.44 -7.74
N ASN A 110 -10.68 2.78 -7.66
CA ASN A 110 -9.63 1.94 -7.09
C ASN A 110 -9.28 2.24 -5.62
N LEU A 111 -9.88 3.25 -4.98
CA LEU A 111 -9.67 3.62 -3.57
C LEU A 111 -10.99 3.52 -2.81
N TYR A 112 -11.19 2.37 -2.16
CA TYR A 112 -12.46 2.01 -1.54
C TYR A 112 -12.61 2.66 -0.16
N GLN A 113 -13.86 2.86 0.27
CA GLN A 113 -14.19 3.41 1.58
C GLN A 113 -13.64 2.56 2.74
N ASN A 114 -13.52 1.24 2.57
CA ASN A 114 -12.92 0.35 3.57
C ASN A 114 -11.37 0.39 3.61
N GLY A 115 -10.76 1.25 2.79
CA GLY A 115 -9.32 1.41 2.68
C GLY A 115 -8.64 0.45 1.70
N LYS A 116 -9.39 -0.37 0.95
CA LYS A 116 -8.81 -1.24 -0.08
C LYS A 116 -8.27 -0.40 -1.25
N VAL A 117 -7.04 -0.71 -1.67
CA VAL A 117 -6.39 -0.16 -2.86
C VAL A 117 -6.35 -1.23 -3.95
N CYS A 118 -6.85 -0.89 -5.13
CA CYS A 118 -6.89 -1.77 -6.29
C CYS A 118 -5.80 -1.41 -7.30
N LEU A 119 -4.74 -2.22 -7.37
CA LEU A 119 -3.65 -2.08 -8.34
C LEU A 119 -3.20 -3.47 -8.79
N SER A 120 -2.84 -3.61 -10.06
CA SER A 120 -2.41 -4.91 -10.62
C SER A 120 -1.09 -5.36 -10.00
N ILE A 121 -0.16 -4.43 -9.77
CA ILE A 121 1.11 -4.69 -9.07
C ILE A 121 0.93 -5.07 -7.60
N LEU A 122 -0.25 -4.85 -7.00
CA LEU A 122 -0.59 -5.33 -5.66
C LEU A 122 -1.41 -6.63 -5.69
N GLY A 123 -1.70 -7.16 -6.88
CA GLY A 123 -2.54 -8.35 -7.07
C GLY A 123 -4.02 -8.13 -6.76
N THR A 124 -4.47 -6.87 -6.68
CA THR A 124 -5.85 -6.50 -6.32
C THR A 124 -6.66 -5.96 -7.50
N TRP A 125 -6.09 -5.96 -8.70
CA TRP A 125 -6.72 -5.52 -9.94
C TRP A 125 -6.20 -6.31 -11.15
N SER A 126 -6.93 -6.28 -12.26
CA SER A 126 -6.48 -6.89 -13.52
C SER A 126 -5.33 -6.10 -14.15
N GLY A 127 -4.31 -6.79 -14.67
CA GLY A 127 -3.17 -6.19 -15.37
C GLY A 127 -1.85 -6.90 -15.07
N PRO A 128 -0.70 -6.28 -15.42
CA PRO A 128 0.62 -6.79 -15.07
C PRO A 128 0.77 -6.93 -13.55
N GLY A 129 1.14 -8.13 -13.11
CA GLY A 129 1.31 -8.45 -11.69
C GLY A 129 2.60 -7.91 -11.09
N TRP A 130 2.77 -8.12 -9.79
CA TRP A 130 4.00 -7.82 -9.05
C TRP A 130 5.20 -8.59 -9.61
N THR A 131 6.33 -7.90 -9.73
CA THR A 131 7.64 -8.52 -9.99
C THR A 131 8.65 -8.01 -8.97
N ALA A 132 9.68 -8.80 -8.67
CA ALA A 132 10.74 -8.43 -7.71
C ALA A 132 11.61 -7.23 -8.16
N THR A 133 11.36 -6.70 -9.36
CA THR A 133 11.99 -5.48 -9.88
C THR A 133 11.23 -4.21 -9.48
N GLN A 134 10.00 -4.34 -8.97
CA GLN A 134 9.22 -3.22 -8.46
C GLN A 134 9.70 -2.79 -7.07
N SER A 135 9.48 -1.53 -6.72
CA SER A 135 9.93 -0.92 -5.47
C SER A 135 8.79 -0.19 -4.76
N LEU A 136 9.03 0.28 -3.53
CA LEU A 136 8.07 1.17 -2.86
C LEU A 136 7.71 2.39 -3.72
N LEU A 137 8.70 3.00 -4.37
CA LEU A 137 8.49 4.16 -5.23
C LEU A 137 7.53 3.85 -6.38
N SER A 138 7.69 2.71 -7.07
CA SER A 138 6.81 2.36 -8.18
C SER A 138 5.38 2.10 -7.74
N VAL A 139 5.18 1.56 -6.53
CA VAL A 139 3.85 1.43 -5.91
C VAL A 139 3.24 2.81 -5.65
N LEU A 140 3.97 3.74 -5.03
CA LEU A 140 3.45 5.07 -4.69
C LEU A 140 3.14 5.90 -5.94
N VAL A 141 4.00 5.86 -6.96
CA VAL A 141 3.75 6.52 -8.25
C VAL A 141 2.53 5.93 -8.96
N SER A 142 2.34 4.60 -8.88
CA SER A 142 1.15 3.94 -9.43
C SER A 142 -0.13 4.39 -8.71
N ILE A 143 -0.07 4.56 -7.38
CA ILE A 143 -1.20 5.12 -6.60
C ILE A 143 -1.47 6.58 -6.99
N GLN A 144 -0.43 7.41 -7.11
CA GLN A 144 -0.58 8.81 -7.51
C GLN A 144 -1.22 8.93 -8.91
N SER A 145 -0.90 8.03 -9.82
CA SER A 145 -1.48 7.98 -11.18
C SER A 145 -2.99 7.69 -11.18
N LEU A 146 -3.53 7.07 -10.12
CA LEU A 146 -4.98 6.88 -9.97
C LEU A 146 -5.71 8.20 -9.71
N LEU A 147 -5.02 9.19 -9.15
CA LEU A 147 -5.54 10.52 -8.80
C LEU A 147 -5.50 11.47 -10.01
N ASN A 148 -6.04 11.03 -11.15
CA ASN A 148 -6.05 11.80 -12.40
C ASN A 148 -7.27 12.74 -12.53
N ASP A 149 -7.32 13.52 -13.61
CA ASP A 149 -8.37 14.50 -13.91
C ASP A 149 -9.75 13.87 -14.17
N LYS A 150 -9.79 12.60 -14.59
CA LYS A 150 -10.98 11.85 -14.98
C LYS A 150 -11.07 10.52 -14.24
N PRO A 151 -11.25 10.54 -12.91
CA PRO A 151 -11.21 9.33 -12.09
C PRO A 151 -12.30 8.31 -12.43
N TYR A 152 -13.39 8.74 -13.08
CA TYR A 152 -14.45 7.85 -13.56
C TYR A 152 -13.99 6.86 -14.63
N HIS A 153 -12.95 7.20 -15.41
CA HIS A 153 -12.36 6.28 -16.39
C HIS A 153 -11.61 5.10 -15.75
N ASN A 154 -11.35 5.16 -14.45
CA ASN A 154 -10.72 4.06 -13.73
C ASN A 154 -11.68 2.89 -13.45
N GLU A 155 -12.99 3.10 -13.59
CA GLU A 155 -13.99 2.02 -13.46
C GLU A 155 -13.97 1.13 -14.73
N PRO A 156 -13.97 -0.21 -14.60
CA PRO A 156 -13.94 -1.10 -15.75
C PRO A 156 -15.11 -0.83 -16.72
N GLY A 157 -14.80 -0.62 -17.99
CA GLY A 157 -15.80 -0.41 -19.05
C GLY A 157 -16.15 1.06 -19.30
N TYR A 158 -15.64 2.00 -18.48
CA TYR A 158 -15.87 3.43 -18.65
C TYR A 158 -14.72 4.16 -19.35
N ASN A 159 -13.72 3.43 -19.80
CA ASN A 159 -12.44 3.94 -20.32
C ASN A 159 -12.58 4.80 -21.60
N GLN A 160 -13.72 4.71 -22.30
CA GLN A 160 -13.98 5.39 -23.58
C GLN A 160 -15.24 6.27 -23.57
N VAL A 161 -15.85 6.49 -22.41
CA VAL A 161 -17.11 7.25 -22.31
C VAL A 161 -16.82 8.76 -22.37
N SER A 162 -17.23 9.41 -23.45
CA SER A 162 -17.12 10.87 -23.60
C SER A 162 -18.24 11.57 -22.81
N ARG A 163 -17.87 12.14 -21.65
CA ARG A 163 -18.71 12.89 -20.69
C ARG A 163 -20.04 12.21 -20.34
N PRO A 164 -20.22 11.68 -19.11
CA PRO A 164 -21.56 11.34 -18.68
C PRO A 164 -22.46 12.59 -18.78
N SER A 165 -23.69 12.40 -19.21
CA SER A 165 -24.70 13.45 -19.09
C SER A 165 -24.71 13.94 -17.63
N CYS A 166 -24.94 15.23 -17.40
CA CYS A 166 -24.81 15.89 -16.09
C CYS A 166 -25.54 15.17 -14.93
N CYS A 167 -26.47 14.26 -15.26
CA CYS A 167 -27.29 13.47 -14.33
C CYS A 167 -26.70 12.10 -13.93
N GLU A 168 -25.64 11.60 -14.57
CA GLU A 168 -25.00 10.30 -14.27
C GLU A 168 -23.71 10.43 -13.44
N ALA A 169 -23.45 11.62 -12.89
CA ALA A 169 -22.26 11.86 -12.07
C ALA A 169 -22.23 10.87 -10.90
N ILE A 170 -21.34 9.87 -10.99
CA ILE A 170 -21.03 8.99 -9.87
C ILE A 170 -20.61 9.92 -8.71
N PRO A 171 -21.21 9.80 -7.51
CA PRO A 171 -20.97 10.72 -6.39
C PRO A 171 -19.49 10.86 -5.97
N ILE A 172 -18.62 9.98 -6.46
CA ILE A 172 -17.16 10.02 -6.37
C ILE A 172 -16.56 11.31 -6.97
N CYS A 173 -17.23 11.97 -7.92
CA CYS A 173 -16.73 13.16 -8.61
C CYS A 173 -17.07 14.48 -7.89
N SER A 174 -17.81 14.43 -6.79
CA SER A 174 -17.99 15.58 -5.90
C SER A 174 -16.64 15.88 -5.27
N ARG A 175 -16.06 17.07 -5.48
CA ARG A 175 -14.83 17.48 -4.79
C ARG A 175 -15.00 17.16 -3.29
N PRO A 176 -14.22 16.23 -2.70
CA PRO A 176 -14.26 16.05 -1.27
C PRO A 176 -13.84 17.38 -0.68
N THR A 177 -14.74 18.01 0.09
CA THR A 177 -14.44 19.32 0.65
C THR A 177 -13.19 19.18 1.51
N THR A 178 -12.30 20.18 1.50
CA THR A 178 -11.10 20.22 2.34
C THR A 178 -11.41 19.88 3.80
N LEU A 179 -12.64 20.19 4.25
CA LEU A 179 -13.21 19.84 5.56
C LEU A 179 -13.33 18.32 5.84
N GLU A 180 -13.72 17.49 4.87
CA GLU A 180 -13.76 16.03 5.04
C GLU A 180 -12.35 15.43 5.17
N MET A 181 -11.38 16.04 4.49
CA MET A 181 -9.98 15.65 4.58
C MET A 181 -9.36 16.00 5.93
N TRP A 182 -9.58 17.22 6.43
CA TRP A 182 -9.12 17.64 7.75
C TRP A 182 -9.74 16.82 8.89
N ARG A 183 -11.02 16.45 8.78
CA ARG A 183 -11.67 15.56 9.75
C ARG A 183 -11.00 14.19 9.78
N SER A 184 -10.67 13.60 8.63
CA SER A 184 -10.02 12.29 8.57
C SER A 184 -8.60 12.27 9.15
N ILE A 185 -7.83 13.35 8.99
CA ILE A 185 -6.47 13.46 9.52
C ILE A 185 -6.47 13.63 11.05
N MET A 186 -7.45 14.35 11.61
CA MET A 186 -7.53 14.65 13.05
C MET A 186 -8.15 13.53 13.89
N THR A 187 -8.82 12.55 13.27
CA THR A 187 -9.46 11.41 13.96
C THR A 187 -8.71 10.09 13.83
N SER A 188 -7.50 10.09 13.26
CA SER A 188 -6.62 8.92 13.10
C SER A 188 -5.43 9.02 14.04
#